data_AF-A0A1B7LD58-F1
#
_entry.id   AF-A0A1B7LD58-F1
#
_cell.length_a   1.000
_cell.length_b   1.000
_cell.length_c   1.000
_cell.angle_alpha   90.00
_cell.angle_beta   90.00
_cell.angle_gamma   90.00
#
_symmetry.space_group_name_H-M   'P 1'
#
loop_
_entity.id
_entity.type
_entity.pdbx_description
1 polymer ?
#
loop_
_entity_poly.entity_id
_entity_poly.type
_entity_poly.pdbx_seq_one_letter_code
_entity_poly.pdbx_strand_id
1 'polypeptide(L)'
;MDAEMEKALEPSMMGRFKQFKTIIAYVILALSLMGLWTGADFLKESVFKHYFNPTRHVIVEQDPVTGEIYAWKDTLGNVYTPDETQVRLFPFGLTILILVVGLVGIGAYNILCQHYLMMLLLQDKLAALTVHPVGPRPSF
;
A
#
# COMPACT_ATOMS: atom_id res chain seq x y z
N MET A 1 14.80 -18.42 -4.99
CA MET A 1 15.60 -17.39 -5.68
C MET A 1 16.02 -16.28 -4.70
N ASP A 2 15.09 -15.60 -4.02
CA ASP A 2 15.42 -14.51 -3.09
C ASP A 2 16.31 -14.96 -1.91
N ALA A 3 16.01 -16.10 -1.29
CA ALA A 3 16.79 -16.62 -0.16
C ALA A 3 18.23 -17.06 -0.54
N GLU A 4 18.44 -17.47 -1.79
CA GLU A 4 19.78 -17.86 -2.27
C GLU A 4 20.62 -16.62 -2.61
N MET A 5 20.00 -15.60 -3.20
CA MET A 5 20.64 -14.31 -3.46
C MET A 5 20.99 -13.56 -2.16
N GLU A 6 20.12 -13.64 -1.15
CA GLU A 6 20.36 -13.04 0.17
C GLU A 6 21.54 -13.73 0.89
N LYS A 7 21.73 -15.04 0.67
CA LYS A 7 22.88 -15.79 1.21
C LYS A 7 24.20 -15.50 0.49
N ALA A 8 24.13 -15.01 -0.75
CA ALA A 8 25.29 -14.61 -1.55
C ALA A 8 25.77 -13.18 -1.21
N LEU A 9 25.04 -12.43 -0.39
CA LEU A 9 25.42 -11.06 0.00
C LEU A 9 26.49 -11.07 1.11
N GLU A 10 27.50 -10.21 0.96
CA GLU A 10 28.46 -9.98 2.04
C GLU A 10 27.79 -9.42 3.31
N PRO A 11 28.34 -9.72 4.51
CA PRO A 11 27.78 -9.26 5.78
C PRO A 11 27.73 -7.73 5.92
N SER A 12 28.61 -6.99 5.23
CA SER A 12 28.64 -5.53 5.18
C SER A 12 27.42 -4.94 4.44
N MET A 13 26.97 -5.59 3.36
CA MET A 13 25.85 -5.16 2.53
C MET A 13 24.49 -5.57 3.11
N MET A 14 24.47 -6.64 3.91
CA MET A 14 23.27 -7.12 4.59
C MET A 14 22.66 -6.06 5.52
N GLY A 15 23.49 -5.25 6.19
CA GLY A 15 23.03 -4.16 7.05
C GLY A 15 22.25 -3.08 6.27
N ARG A 16 22.80 -2.66 5.12
CA ARG A 16 22.16 -1.67 4.23
C ARG A 16 20.87 -2.20 3.61
N PHE A 17 20.85 -3.49 3.25
CA PHE A 17 19.65 -4.13 2.73
C PHE A 17 18.52 -4.21 3.76
N LYS A 18 18.83 -4.57 5.02
CA LYS A 18 17.85 -4.58 6.10
C LYS A 18 17.26 -3.19 6.35
N GLN A 19 18.10 -2.15 6.41
CA GLN A 19 17.63 -0.77 6.54
C GLN A 19 16.72 -0.36 5.38
N PHE A 20 17.10 -0.69 4.14
CA PHE A 20 16.28 -0.44 2.96
C PHE A 20 14.91 -1.14 3.05
N LYS A 21 14.87 -2.44 3.40
CA LYS A 21 13.62 -3.20 3.60
C LYS A 21 12.70 -2.53 4.61
N THR A 22 13.25 -2.09 5.74
CA THR A 22 12.49 -1.40 6.79
C THR A 22 11.93 -0.07 6.28
N ILE A 23 12.76 0.76 5.64
CA ILE A 23 12.32 2.06 5.10
C ILE A 23 11.22 1.86 4.06
N ILE A 24 11.41 0.96 3.10
CA ILE A 24 10.43 0.78 2.04
C ILE A 24 9.13 0.18 2.56
N ALA A 25 9.18 -0.70 3.58
CA ALA A 25 7.98 -1.19 4.25
C ALA A 25 7.17 -0.04 4.88
N TYR A 26 7.83 0.90 5.56
CA TYR A 26 7.16 2.08 6.12
C TYR A 26 6.57 2.99 5.04
N VAL A 27 7.29 3.21 3.93
CA VAL A 27 6.80 4.01 2.80
C VAL A 27 5.56 3.36 2.19
N ILE A 28 5.59 2.05 1.93
CA ILE A 28 4.44 1.33 1.36
C ILE A 28 3.26 1.34 2.33
N LEU A 29 3.50 1.18 3.63
CA LEU A 29 2.44 1.27 4.64
C LEU A 29 1.78 2.65 4.63
N ALA A 30 2.57 3.72 4.66
CA ALA A 30 2.06 5.09 4.62
C ALA A 30 1.24 5.35 3.34
N LEU A 31 1.76 4.96 2.17
CA LEU A 31 1.06 5.07 0.89
C LEU A 31 -0.22 4.24 0.86
N SER A 32 -0.21 3.04 1.44
CA SER A 32 -1.38 2.17 1.54
C SER A 32 -2.47 2.79 2.41
N LEU A 33 -2.09 3.39 3.55
CA LEU A 33 -3.05 4.09 4.42
C LEU A 33 -3.67 5.29 3.72
N MET A 34 -2.87 6.10 3.00
CA MET A 34 -3.39 7.20 2.19
C MET A 34 -4.31 6.70 1.08
N GLY A 35 -3.93 5.65 0.37
CA GLY A 35 -4.74 5.05 -0.69
C GLY A 35 -6.05 4.46 -0.17
N LEU A 36 -6.05 3.81 0.99
CA LEU A 36 -7.26 3.33 1.65
C LEU A 36 -8.17 4.47 2.07
N TRP A 37 -7.60 5.53 2.66
CA TRP A 37 -8.36 6.70 3.07
C TRP A 37 -9.06 7.35 1.86
N THR A 38 -8.29 7.72 0.84
CA THR A 38 -8.82 8.36 -0.37
C THR A 38 -9.77 7.43 -1.14
N GLY A 39 -9.46 6.13 -1.21
CA GLY A 39 -10.31 5.15 -1.85
C GLY A 39 -11.64 4.95 -1.12
N ALA A 40 -11.65 4.97 0.22
CA ALA A 40 -12.88 4.89 1.01
C ALA A 40 -13.78 6.12 0.80
N ASP A 41 -13.18 7.32 0.77
CA ASP A 41 -13.91 8.56 0.46
C ASP A 41 -14.46 8.52 -0.97
N PHE A 42 -13.68 8.07 -1.95
CA PHE A 42 -14.12 7.87 -3.32
C PHE A 42 -15.27 6.87 -3.43
N LEU A 43 -15.19 5.73 -2.73
CA LEU A 43 -16.26 4.74 -2.71
C LEU A 43 -17.56 5.32 -2.16
N LYS A 44 -17.49 6.07 -1.06
CA LYS A 44 -18.68 6.73 -0.48
C LYS A 44 -19.28 7.75 -1.44
N GLU A 45 -18.46 8.52 -2.14
CA GLU A 45 -18.93 9.66 -2.93
C GLU A 45 -19.37 9.29 -4.35
N SER A 46 -18.63 8.39 -5.00
CA SER A 46 -18.83 8.10 -6.43
C SER A 46 -19.60 6.81 -6.68
N VAL A 47 -19.45 5.80 -5.81
CA VAL A 47 -19.97 4.44 -6.04
C VAL A 47 -21.20 4.17 -5.18
N PHE A 48 -21.09 4.35 -3.87
CA PHE A 48 -22.13 4.06 -2.88
C PHE A 48 -22.78 5.35 -2.38
N LYS A 49 -23.44 6.06 -3.30
CA LYS A 49 -24.06 7.38 -3.05
C LYS A 49 -25.15 7.34 -2.00
N HIS A 50 -25.74 6.18 -1.76
CA HIS A 50 -26.78 6.04 -0.74
C HIS A 50 -26.19 5.83 0.65
N TYR A 51 -24.92 5.44 0.78
CA TYR A 51 -24.27 5.28 2.09
C TYR A 51 -24.24 6.62 2.84
N PHE A 52 -24.36 6.58 4.17
CA PHE A 52 -24.39 7.81 4.96
C PHE A 52 -23.10 8.62 4.80
N ASN A 53 -23.23 9.89 4.44
CA ASN A 53 -22.13 10.85 4.41
C ASN A 53 -22.61 12.18 5.03
N PRO A 54 -22.00 12.63 6.14
CA PRO A 54 -22.45 13.82 6.86
C PRO A 54 -22.32 15.13 6.06
N THR A 55 -21.54 15.17 4.98
CA THR A 55 -21.42 16.37 4.14
C THR A 55 -22.59 16.53 3.16
N ARG A 56 -23.33 15.46 2.87
CA ARG A 56 -24.43 15.46 1.88
C ARG A 56 -25.78 14.99 2.42
N HIS A 57 -25.78 14.30 3.56
CA HIS A 57 -26.96 13.70 4.14
C HIS A 57 -27.31 14.29 5.51
N VAL A 58 -28.61 14.41 5.76
CA VAL A 58 -29.18 14.79 7.04
C VAL A 58 -29.84 13.58 7.67
N ILE A 59 -29.54 13.30 8.94
CA ILE A 59 -30.16 12.22 9.70
C ILE A 59 -31.66 12.52 9.84
N VAL A 60 -32.49 11.53 9.50
CA VAL A 60 -33.95 11.61 9.61
C VAL A 60 -34.45 10.83 10.81
N GLU A 61 -33.85 9.67 11.06
CA GLU A 61 -34.23 8.78 12.14
C GLU A 61 -32.97 8.21 12.81
N GLN A 62 -32.92 8.32 14.12
CA GLN A 62 -31.81 7.88 14.95
C GLN A 62 -32.33 7.41 16.30
N ASP A 63 -31.78 6.31 16.82
CA ASP A 63 -32.00 5.89 18.19
C ASP A 63 -31.42 6.95 19.16
N PRO A 64 -32.24 7.55 20.03
CA PRO A 64 -31.79 8.61 20.94
C PRO A 64 -30.88 8.10 22.08
N VAL A 65 -30.84 6.79 22.32
CA VAL A 65 -30.02 6.15 23.37
C VAL A 65 -28.73 5.60 22.78
N THR A 66 -28.80 4.84 21.69
CA THR A 66 -27.62 4.18 21.09
C THR A 66 -26.90 5.06 20.06
N GLY A 67 -27.59 6.05 19.50
CA GLY A 67 -27.08 6.87 18.40
C GLY A 67 -27.07 6.15 17.05
N GLU A 68 -27.67 4.97 16.94
CA GLU A 68 -27.76 4.23 15.69
C GLU A 68 -28.64 4.98 14.68
N ILE A 69 -28.13 5.17 13.47
CA ILE A 69 -28.83 5.89 12.40
C ILE A 69 -29.66 4.90 11.59
N TYR A 70 -30.98 5.07 11.60
CA TYR A 70 -31.91 4.22 10.86
C TYR A 70 -32.30 4.79 9.50
N ALA A 71 -32.25 6.12 9.34
CA ALA A 71 -32.54 6.75 8.06
C ALA A 71 -31.83 8.10 7.90
N TRP A 72 -31.50 8.45 6.67
CA TRP A 72 -30.97 9.75 6.30
C TRP A 72 -31.50 10.20 4.94
N LYS A 73 -31.54 11.52 4.72
CA LYS A 73 -32.02 12.12 3.47
C LYS A 73 -30.94 12.90 2.74
N ASP A 74 -30.99 12.91 1.42
CA ASP A 74 -30.19 13.81 0.60
C ASP A 74 -30.83 15.21 0.44
N THR A 75 -30.14 16.07 -0.30
CA THR A 75 -30.59 17.43 -0.63
C THR A 75 -31.80 17.46 -1.57
N LEU A 76 -32.10 16.37 -2.28
CA LEU A 76 -33.24 16.21 -3.17
C LEU A 76 -34.47 15.66 -2.44
N GLY A 77 -34.32 15.24 -1.18
CA GLY A 77 -35.39 14.68 -0.35
C GLY A 77 -35.54 13.17 -0.44
N ASN A 78 -34.63 12.46 -1.13
CA ASN A 78 -34.62 11.00 -1.14
C ASN A 78 -34.18 10.50 0.23
N VAL A 79 -34.91 9.54 0.80
CA VAL A 79 -34.61 8.91 2.08
C VAL A 79 -33.98 7.55 1.84
N TYR A 80 -32.87 7.29 2.51
CA TYR A 80 -32.12 6.04 2.44
C TYR A 80 -32.05 5.37 3.80
N THR A 81 -31.95 4.04 3.80
CA THR A 81 -31.87 3.20 5.01
C THR A 81 -30.71 2.19 4.94
N PRO A 82 -30.29 1.61 6.08
CA PRO A 82 -29.29 0.54 6.12
C PRO A 82 -29.61 -0.69 5.26
N ASP A 83 -30.88 -0.97 5.01
CA ASP A 83 -31.33 -2.14 4.25
C ASP A 83 -31.13 -2.00 2.73
N GLU A 84 -30.85 -0.80 2.26
CA GLU A 84 -30.63 -0.57 0.83
C GLU A 84 -29.39 -1.30 0.31
N THR A 85 -29.51 -1.83 -0.90
CA THR A 85 -28.46 -2.62 -1.54
C THR A 85 -27.11 -1.90 -1.59
N GLN A 86 -27.08 -0.62 -1.96
CA GLN A 86 -25.83 0.15 -2.00
C GLN A 86 -25.19 0.31 -0.61
N VAL A 87 -26.01 0.45 0.44
CA VAL A 87 -25.53 0.60 1.80
C VAL A 87 -24.99 -0.72 2.33
N ARG A 88 -25.72 -1.82 2.09
CA ARG A 88 -25.32 -3.19 2.46
C ARG A 88 -24.08 -3.67 1.72
N LEU A 89 -23.86 -3.21 0.49
CA LEU A 89 -22.69 -3.59 -0.32
C LEU A 89 -21.44 -2.78 0.00
N PHE A 90 -21.55 -1.63 0.68
CA PHE A 90 -20.42 -0.77 1.00
C PHE A 90 -19.27 -1.50 1.74
N PRO A 91 -19.52 -2.31 2.79
CA PRO A 91 -18.46 -3.07 3.46
C PRO A 91 -17.71 -4.04 2.53
N PHE A 92 -18.40 -4.65 1.56
CA PHE A 92 -17.78 -5.51 0.57
C PHE A 92 -16.92 -4.71 -0.41
N GLY A 93 -17.39 -3.54 -0.85
CA GLY A 93 -16.61 -2.61 -1.65
C GLY A 93 -15.32 -2.16 -0.94
N LEU A 94 -15.43 -1.83 0.35
CA LEU A 94 -14.27 -1.50 1.19
C LEU A 94 -13.31 -2.70 1.33
N THR A 95 -13.83 -3.91 1.47
CA THR A 95 -13.03 -5.14 1.53
C THR A 95 -12.24 -5.34 0.23
N ILE A 96 -12.88 -5.17 -0.92
CA ILE A 96 -12.21 -5.25 -2.22
C ILE A 96 -11.11 -4.20 -2.33
N LEU A 97 -11.36 -2.96 -1.91
CA LEU A 97 -10.36 -1.91 -1.88
C LEU A 97 -9.14 -2.30 -1.02
N ILE A 98 -9.37 -2.87 0.16
CA ILE A 98 -8.28 -3.35 1.04
C ILE A 98 -7.46 -4.44 0.37
N LEU A 99 -8.12 -5.41 -0.28
CA LEU A 99 -7.43 -6.48 -0.98
C LEU A 99 -6.60 -5.95 -2.15
N VAL A 100 -7.14 -5.00 -2.94
CA VAL A 100 -6.41 -4.39 -4.06
C VAL A 100 -5.20 -3.61 -3.57
N VAL A 101 -5.36 -2.75 -2.56
CA VAL A 101 -4.24 -1.97 -2.00
C VAL A 101 -3.19 -2.89 -1.40
N GLY A 102 -3.60 -3.92 -0.66
CA GLY A 102 -2.69 -4.91 -0.09
C GLY A 102 -1.91 -5.68 -1.16
N LEU A 103 -2.60 -6.14 -2.22
CA LEU A 103 -1.97 -6.86 -3.32
C LEU A 103 -0.94 -5.99 -4.05
N VAL A 104 -1.30 -4.72 -4.34
CA VAL A 104 -0.38 -3.76 -4.96
C VAL A 104 0.80 -3.46 -4.04
N GLY A 105 0.58 -3.29 -2.75
CA GLY A 105 1.63 -3.04 -1.76
C GLY A 105 2.63 -4.20 -1.66
N ILE A 106 2.14 -5.44 -1.59
CA ILE A 106 2.99 -6.64 -1.58
C ILE A 106 3.78 -6.76 -2.89
N GLY A 107 3.11 -6.57 -4.03
CA GLY A 107 3.74 -6.60 -5.34
C GLY A 107 4.87 -5.56 -5.47
N ALA A 108 4.58 -4.31 -5.10
CA ALA A 108 5.56 -3.22 -5.12
C ALA A 108 6.75 -3.51 -4.18
N TYR A 109 6.49 -3.99 -2.96
CA TYR A 109 7.55 -4.33 -2.01
C TYR A 109 8.50 -5.40 -2.57
N ASN A 110 7.94 -6.47 -3.13
CA ASN A 110 8.72 -7.57 -3.69
C ASN A 110 9.58 -7.10 -4.88
N ILE A 111 8.99 -6.34 -5.80
CA ILE A 111 9.70 -5.80 -6.97
C ILE A 111 10.85 -4.87 -6.53
N LEU A 112 10.60 -3.97 -5.57
CA LEU A 112 11.61 -3.04 -5.09
C LEU A 112 12.76 -3.74 -4.36
N CYS A 113 12.46 -4.74 -3.52
CA CYS A 113 13.48 -5.52 -2.85
C CYS A 113 14.35 -6.31 -3.84
N GLN A 114 13.73 -6.96 -4.82
CA GLN A 114 14.45 -7.72 -5.86
C GLN A 114 15.33 -6.80 -6.71
N HIS A 115 14.79 -5.64 -7.11
CA HIS A 115 15.54 -4.67 -7.91
C HIS A 115 16.74 -4.11 -7.14
N TYR A 116 16.57 -3.78 -5.87
CA TYR A 116 17.65 -3.28 -5.02
C TYR A 116 18.73 -4.33 -4.76
N LEU A 117 18.35 -5.60 -4.54
CA LEU A 117 19.30 -6.71 -4.44
C LEU A 117 20.12 -6.88 -5.72
N MET A 118 19.47 -6.84 -6.89
CA MET A 118 20.17 -6.96 -8.17
C MET A 118 21.17 -5.83 -8.36
N MET A 119 20.80 -4.60 -8.00
CA MET A 119 21.67 -3.44 -8.10
C MET A 119 22.91 -3.56 -7.19
N LEU A 120 22.75 -4.04 -5.95
CA LEU A 120 23.88 -4.29 -5.04
C LEU A 120 24.85 -5.35 -5.59
N LEU A 121 24.32 -6.46 -6.11
CA LEU A 121 25.15 -7.53 -6.70
C LEU A 121 25.90 -7.08 -7.96
N LEU A 122 25.30 -6.20 -8.76
CA LEU A 122 25.96 -5.61 -9.93
C LEU A 122 27.09 -4.66 -9.51
N GLN A 123 26.86 -3.83 -8.49
CA GLN A 123 27.90 -2.94 -7.96
C GLN A 123 29.10 -3.73 -7.42
N ASP A 124 28.85 -4.82 -6.70
CA ASP A 124 29.90 -5.68 -6.16
C ASP A 124 30.75 -6.33 -7.28
N LYS A 125 30.09 -6.89 -8.30
CA LYS A 125 30.78 -7.45 -9.47
C LYS A 125 31.60 -6.40 -10.22
N LEU A 126 31.06 -5.19 -10.40
CA LEU A 126 31.77 -4.11 -11.09
C LEU A 126 32.97 -3.61 -10.26
N ALA A 127 32.82 -3.50 -8.94
CA ALA A 127 33.91 -3.14 -8.04
C ALA A 127 35.04 -4.18 -8.11
N ALA A 128 34.71 -5.47 -8.07
CA ALA A 128 35.69 -6.56 -8.21
C ALA A 128 36.45 -6.50 -9.55
N LEU A 129 35.79 -6.13 -10.65
CA LEU A 129 36.43 -5.97 -11.96
C LEU A 129 37.36 -4.76 -12.03
N THR A 130 37.08 -3.68 -11.29
CA THR A 130 37.93 -2.47 -11.26
C THR A 130 39.18 -2.61 -10.37
N VAL A 131 39.25 -3.61 -9.49
CA VAL A 131 40.36 -3.81 -8.54
C VAL A 131 41.46 -4.75 -9.08
N HIS A 132 41.33 -5.30 -10.29
CA HIS A 132 42.43 -6.04 -10.91
C HIS A 132 43.63 -5.10 -11.18
N PRO A 133 44.79 -5.32 -10.54
CA PRO A 133 45.93 -4.45 -10.68
C PRO A 133 46.50 -4.55 -12.09
N VAL A 134 46.78 -3.39 -12.68
CA VAL A 134 47.68 -3.24 -13.82
C VAL A 134 48.92 -4.09 -13.55
N GLY A 135 49.22 -5.00 -14.48
CA GLY A 135 50.23 -6.06 -14.33
C GLY A 135 51.63 -5.56 -13.96
N PRO A 136 52.53 -6.48 -13.57
CA PRO A 136 53.86 -6.12 -13.10
C PRO A 136 54.59 -5.28 -14.15
N ARG A 137 55.08 -4.09 -13.73
CA ARG A 137 55.96 -3.27 -14.56
C ARG A 137 57.16 -4.13 -14.97
N PRO A 138 57.46 -4.26 -16.29
CA PRO A 138 58.72 -4.86 -16.69
C PRO A 138 59.85 -3.98 -16.15
N SER A 139 60.68 -4.58 -15.29
CA SER A 139 61.95 -4.03 -14.86
C SER A 139 62.88 -4.00 -16.07
N PHE A 140 63.08 -2.81 -16.64
CA PHE A 140 64.21 -2.51 -17.51
C PHE A 140 65.34 -1.92 -16.66
#